data_AF-A0A2P6VWJ9-F1
#
_entry.id   AF-A0A2P6VWJ9-F1
#
_cell.length_a   1.000
_cell.length_b   1.000
_cell.length_c   1.000
_cell.angle_alpha   90.00
_cell.angle_beta   90.00
_cell.angle_gamma   90.00
#
_symmetry.space_group_name_H-M   'P 1'
#
loop_
_entity.id
_entity.type
_entity.pdbx_description
1 polymer ?
#
loop_
_entity_poly.entity_id
_entity_poly.type
_entity_poly.pdbx_seq_one_letter_code
_entity_poly.pdbx_strand_id
1 'polypeptide(L)'
;MRWQALLLAAMVLTTGCIGMGDDADQDVDSQTNDDTPSEDEQLNDTETDEPQTRTEWSTETYEGSITGTTVFTPEQTSDGQSFSFTVENGTQQLFINLTTDGGELTMYVAGPDCSANDDCEEQVETESGEAQYAAEAPGAGEWNVRFFPQDPVASDVSYTADVAQGVLVEV
;
A
#
# COMPACT_ATOMS: atom_id res chain seq x y z
N MET A 1 29.59 -21.32 -17.29
CA MET A 1 28.11 -21.33 -17.31
C MET A 1 27.67 -19.99 -17.87
N ARG A 2 26.96 -20.00 -19.00
CA ARG A 2 26.33 -18.82 -19.60
C ARG A 2 24.93 -18.74 -18.99
N TRP A 3 24.54 -17.59 -18.45
CA TRP A 3 23.13 -17.17 -18.44
C TRP A 3 23.08 -15.71 -18.85
N GLN A 4 22.16 -15.45 -19.77
CA GLN A 4 21.95 -14.21 -20.48
C GLN A 4 20.92 -13.36 -19.73
N ALA A 5 21.16 -12.05 -19.84
CA ALA A 5 20.28 -10.90 -19.72
C ALA A 5 18.78 -11.11 -19.43
N LEU A 6 18.25 -10.27 -18.53
CA LEU A 6 16.89 -9.78 -18.67
C LEU A 6 16.83 -8.27 -18.44
N LEU A 7 15.99 -7.65 -19.26
CA LEU A 7 15.90 -6.24 -19.60
C LEU A 7 15.56 -5.33 -18.41
N LEU A 8 16.29 -4.21 -18.29
CA LEU A 8 15.77 -2.99 -17.67
C LEU A 8 14.94 -2.25 -18.72
N ALA A 9 13.62 -2.27 -18.59
CA ALA A 9 12.76 -1.32 -19.27
C ALA A 9 12.61 -0.08 -18.39
N ALA A 10 13.27 1.01 -18.80
CA ALA A 10 13.10 2.32 -18.20
C ALA A 10 11.69 2.85 -18.54
N MET A 11 10.84 3.02 -17.53
CA MET A 11 9.57 3.72 -17.68
C MET A 11 9.84 5.23 -17.60
N VAL A 12 9.83 5.89 -18.76
CA VAL A 12 9.94 7.35 -18.85
C VAL A 12 8.55 7.93 -18.58
N LEU A 13 8.36 8.53 -17.42
CA LEU A 13 7.22 9.41 -17.15
C LEU A 13 7.51 10.76 -17.82
N THR A 14 7.02 10.96 -19.04
CA THR A 14 6.91 12.32 -19.60
C THR A 14 5.71 12.99 -18.97
N THR A 15 5.94 13.71 -17.86
CA THR A 15 4.97 14.65 -17.30
C THR A 15 4.80 15.79 -18.31
N GLY A 16 3.75 15.71 -19.12
CA GLY A 16 3.29 16.83 -19.93
C GLY A 16 2.78 17.92 -19.03
N CYS A 17 3.52 19.03 -18.93
CA CYS A 17 2.99 20.27 -18.38
C CYS A 17 1.87 20.75 -19.30
N ILE A 18 0.63 20.60 -18.85
CA ILE A 18 -0.52 21.32 -19.39
C ILE A 18 -0.25 22.81 -19.18
N GLY A 19 0.02 23.52 -20.28
CA GLY A 19 0.15 24.97 -20.30
C GLY A 19 -1.22 25.63 -20.17
N MET A 20 -1.35 26.51 -19.19
CA MET A 20 -2.44 27.47 -19.05
C MET A 20 -1.83 28.87 -19.01
N GLY A 21 -2.28 29.76 -19.89
CA GLY A 21 -1.90 31.17 -19.86
C GLY A 21 -2.04 31.88 -21.20
N ASP A 22 -3.27 32.30 -21.47
CA ASP A 22 -3.78 33.49 -22.18
C ASP A 22 -2.92 34.25 -23.20
N ASP A 23 -3.52 34.35 -24.39
CA ASP A 23 -3.79 35.56 -25.19
C ASP A 23 -2.73 36.68 -25.27
N ALA A 24 -2.12 36.77 -26.45
CA ALA A 24 -1.88 38.05 -27.10
C ALA A 24 -1.95 37.89 -28.62
N ASP A 25 -2.96 38.53 -29.22
CA ASP A 25 -3.09 38.87 -30.64
C ASP A 25 -1.73 39.23 -31.27
N GLN A 26 -1.47 38.74 -32.51
CA GLN A 26 -0.98 39.52 -33.67
C GLN A 26 -1.11 38.71 -34.98
N ASP A 27 -2.17 39.06 -35.73
CA ASP A 27 -2.26 39.33 -37.17
C ASP A 27 -1.26 38.76 -38.21
N VAL A 28 -1.87 38.09 -39.21
CA VAL A 28 -1.56 37.90 -40.67
C VAL A 28 -0.23 37.28 -41.12
N ASP A 29 -0.30 36.14 -41.85
CA ASP A 29 -0.30 36.16 -43.33
C ASP A 29 -0.78 34.80 -43.91
N SER A 30 -1.26 34.88 -45.14
CA SER A 30 -2.09 33.95 -45.89
C SER A 30 -1.27 32.88 -46.62
N GLN A 31 -1.70 31.61 -46.58
CA GLN A 31 -1.58 30.70 -47.73
C GLN A 31 -2.77 29.73 -47.76
N THR A 32 -3.73 30.04 -48.62
CA THR A 32 -4.68 29.08 -49.18
C THR A 32 -3.91 28.04 -50.01
N ASN A 33 -3.96 26.78 -49.61
CA ASN A 33 -3.85 25.66 -50.54
C ASN A 33 -5.06 24.76 -50.31
N ASP A 34 -5.96 24.82 -51.27
CA ASP A 34 -7.12 23.98 -51.46
C ASP A 34 -6.62 22.63 -51.97
N ASP A 35 -6.54 21.64 -51.09
CA ASP A 35 -6.41 20.22 -51.43
C ASP A 35 -7.37 19.45 -50.53
N THR A 36 -8.64 19.43 -50.90
CA THR A 36 -9.57 18.41 -50.38
C THR A 36 -9.49 17.20 -51.32
N PRO A 37 -9.22 16.02 -50.78
CA PRO A 37 -10.21 14.97 -50.97
C PRO A 37 -10.52 14.22 -49.66
N SER A 38 -11.78 14.36 -49.27
CA SER A 38 -12.70 13.29 -48.90
C SER A 38 -12.47 12.48 -47.62
N GLU A 39 -13.64 12.15 -47.09
CA GLU A 39 -13.93 11.18 -46.03
C GLU A 39 -13.79 11.79 -44.64
N ASP A 40 -14.93 12.26 -44.13
CA ASP A 40 -15.24 12.27 -42.72
C ASP A 40 -14.82 10.92 -42.14
N GLU A 41 -13.58 10.84 -41.65
CA GLU A 41 -13.24 9.98 -40.54
C GLU A 41 -14.10 10.50 -39.39
N GLN A 42 -15.36 10.05 -39.35
CA GLN A 42 -16.05 9.84 -38.10
C GLN A 42 -15.06 9.03 -37.28
N LEU A 43 -14.30 9.74 -36.44
CA LEU A 43 -13.70 9.18 -35.26
C LEU A 43 -14.88 8.57 -34.52
N ASN A 44 -15.10 7.29 -34.81
CA ASN A 44 -15.92 6.43 -34.01
C ASN A 44 -15.10 6.26 -32.74
N ASP A 45 -15.10 7.32 -31.93
CA ASP A 45 -14.85 7.27 -30.51
C ASP A 45 -16.00 6.43 -29.97
N THR A 46 -15.87 5.14 -30.21
CA THR A 46 -16.35 4.13 -29.28
C THR A 46 -15.47 4.35 -28.08
N GLU A 47 -15.78 5.41 -27.33
CA GLU A 47 -15.42 5.58 -25.94
C GLU A 47 -15.91 4.27 -25.33
N THR A 48 -14.99 3.32 -25.26
CA THR A 48 -15.26 2.05 -24.63
C THR A 48 -15.37 2.46 -23.19
N ASP A 49 -16.59 2.48 -22.66
CA ASP A 49 -16.84 2.63 -21.23
C ASP A 49 -16.02 1.54 -20.53
N GLU A 50 -14.75 1.85 -20.24
CA GLU A 50 -13.94 1.00 -19.38
C GLU A 50 -14.69 0.95 -18.05
N PRO A 51 -14.88 -0.25 -17.48
CA PRO A 51 -15.56 -0.35 -16.20
C PRO A 51 -14.85 0.56 -15.22
N GLN A 52 -15.55 1.59 -14.74
CA GLN A 52 -15.00 2.47 -13.73
C GLN A 52 -14.81 1.62 -12.48
N THR A 53 -13.59 1.59 -11.96
CA THR A 53 -13.30 0.87 -10.72
C THR A 53 -13.04 1.87 -9.60
N ARG A 54 -13.54 1.55 -8.41
CA ARG A 54 -13.32 2.33 -7.20
C ARG A 54 -12.78 1.40 -6.11
N THR A 55 -11.95 1.94 -5.22
CA THR A 55 -11.57 1.23 -3.99
C THR A 55 -12.59 1.52 -2.88
N GLU A 56 -13.19 0.47 -2.33
CA GLU A 56 -13.91 0.51 -1.06
C GLU A 56 -12.97 0.10 0.07
N TRP A 57 -13.01 0.86 1.16
CA TRP A 57 -12.15 0.68 2.33
C TRP A 57 -12.97 0.19 3.52
N SER A 58 -12.50 -0.89 4.15
CA SER A 58 -12.92 -1.29 5.49
C SER A 58 -11.78 -1.03 6.47
N THR A 59 -12.11 -0.75 7.73
CA THR A 59 -11.12 -0.51 8.77
C THR A 59 -11.55 -1.19 10.07
N GLU A 60 -10.61 -1.85 10.72
CA GLU A 60 -10.76 -2.44 12.05
C GLU A 60 -9.63 -1.96 12.95
N THR A 61 -9.95 -1.69 14.22
CA THR A 61 -8.99 -1.14 15.19
C THR A 61 -8.78 -2.14 16.32
N TYR A 62 -7.51 -2.37 16.65
CA TYR A 62 -7.07 -3.21 17.75
C TYR A 62 -6.30 -2.38 18.76
N GLU A 63 -6.62 -2.52 20.04
CA GLU A 63 -5.98 -1.77 21.12
C GLU A 63 -5.49 -2.71 22.20
N GLY A 64 -4.39 -2.35 22.85
CA GLY A 64 -3.85 -3.14 23.94
C GLY A 64 -2.69 -2.47 24.65
N SER A 65 -2.09 -3.21 25.56
CA SER A 65 -0.89 -2.79 26.29
C SER A 65 0.02 -3.97 26.57
N ILE A 66 1.32 -3.74 26.46
CA ILE A 66 2.38 -4.67 26.85
C ILE A 66 2.91 -4.21 28.21
N THR A 67 2.80 -5.08 29.22
CA THR A 67 3.17 -4.77 30.60
C THR A 67 4.49 -5.43 30.99
N GLY A 68 5.37 -4.68 31.64
CA GLY A 68 6.57 -5.21 32.31
C GLY A 68 7.88 -5.13 31.52
N THR A 69 8.99 -5.47 32.21
CA THR A 69 10.34 -5.58 31.64
C THR A 69 10.47 -6.87 30.82
N THR A 70 9.72 -6.98 29.73
CA THR A 70 9.83 -8.14 28.83
C THR A 70 11.12 -7.99 28.03
N VAL A 71 12.15 -8.74 28.41
CA VAL A 71 13.33 -8.91 27.54
C VAL A 71 12.92 -9.92 26.49
N PHE A 72 12.65 -9.44 25.27
CA PHE A 72 12.33 -10.34 24.18
C PHE A 72 13.52 -11.27 23.91
N THR A 73 13.23 -12.57 23.88
CA THR A 73 14.11 -13.54 23.24
C THR A 73 13.31 -14.15 22.10
N PRO A 74 13.91 -14.33 20.91
CA PRO A 74 13.21 -14.83 19.73
C PRO A 74 12.59 -16.24 19.91
N GLU A 75 12.93 -16.95 20.99
CA GLU A 75 12.37 -18.24 21.36
C GLU A 75 11.10 -18.14 22.24
N GLN A 76 10.80 -16.97 22.81
CA GLN A 76 9.60 -16.77 23.62
C GLN A 76 8.39 -16.46 22.73
N THR A 77 7.56 -17.47 22.54
CA THR A 77 6.31 -17.39 21.79
C THR A 77 5.11 -16.92 22.64
N SER A 78 5.28 -16.71 23.95
CA SER A 78 4.15 -16.60 24.89
C SER A 78 3.89 -15.22 25.50
N ASP A 79 4.79 -14.25 25.35
CA ASP A 79 4.74 -13.00 26.13
C ASP A 79 4.56 -11.73 25.26
N GLY A 80 4.49 -11.88 23.93
CA GLY A 80 4.12 -10.79 23.02
C GLY A 80 2.61 -10.61 22.94
N GLN A 81 2.14 -9.36 22.83
CA GLN A 81 0.74 -9.10 22.49
C GLN A 81 0.52 -9.43 21.01
N SER A 82 -0.63 -10.01 20.69
CA SER A 82 -0.96 -10.39 19.33
C SER A 82 -2.45 -10.26 19.06
N PHE A 83 -2.80 -9.98 17.81
CA PHE A 83 -4.15 -10.15 17.31
C PHE A 83 -4.13 -10.81 15.94
N SER A 84 -5.28 -11.32 15.53
CA SER A 84 -5.50 -11.92 14.23
C SER A 84 -6.70 -11.25 13.57
N PHE A 85 -6.64 -11.09 12.26
CA PHE A 85 -7.72 -10.53 11.45
C PHE A 85 -7.85 -11.31 10.14
N THR A 86 -9.01 -11.22 9.49
CA THR A 86 -9.22 -11.88 8.20
C THR A 86 -9.09 -10.86 7.07
N VAL A 87 -8.20 -11.15 6.11
CA VAL A 87 -8.15 -10.45 4.83
C VAL A 87 -9.21 -11.02 3.89
N GLU A 88 -10.12 -10.16 3.45
CA GLU A 88 -11.21 -10.55 2.56
C GLU A 88 -10.69 -10.92 1.17
N ASN A 89 -11.36 -11.87 0.52
CA ASN A 89 -11.05 -12.22 -0.86
C ASN A 89 -11.31 -11.02 -1.78
N GLY A 90 -10.35 -10.72 -2.66
CA GLY A 90 -10.42 -9.58 -3.56
C GLY A 90 -9.79 -8.30 -3.02
N THR A 91 -9.29 -8.30 -1.78
CA THR A 91 -8.47 -7.21 -1.23
C THR A 91 -7.25 -6.98 -2.12
N GLN A 92 -7.08 -5.75 -2.58
CA GLN A 92 -5.96 -5.32 -3.42
C GLN A 92 -4.89 -4.57 -2.63
N GLN A 93 -5.27 -3.98 -1.51
CA GLN A 93 -4.37 -3.23 -0.65
C GLN A 93 -4.70 -3.52 0.82
N LEU A 94 -3.67 -3.81 1.59
CA LEU A 94 -3.75 -3.93 3.05
C LEU A 94 -2.78 -2.91 3.65
N PHE A 95 -3.27 -2.15 4.62
CA PHE A 95 -2.45 -1.28 5.47
C PHE A 95 -2.64 -1.65 6.93
N ILE A 96 -1.55 -1.65 7.69
CA ILE A 96 -1.57 -1.77 9.14
C ILE A 96 -0.78 -0.59 9.68
N ASN A 97 -1.47 0.33 10.38
CA ASN A 97 -0.84 1.46 11.04
C ASN A 97 -0.80 1.19 12.53
N LEU A 98 0.39 1.21 13.11
CA LEU A 98 0.61 1.03 14.54
C LEU A 98 1.00 2.37 15.14
N THR A 99 0.30 2.76 16.20
CA THR A 99 0.66 3.88 17.07
C THR A 99 0.92 3.35 18.47
N THR A 100 1.98 3.84 19.12
CA THR A 100 2.35 3.44 20.47
C THR A 100 2.52 4.64 21.37
N ASP A 101 2.28 4.43 22.67
CA ASP A 101 2.56 5.41 23.73
C ASP A 101 3.30 4.70 24.87
N GLY A 102 4.30 5.38 25.43
CA GLY A 102 5.13 4.84 26.52
C GLY A 102 6.33 3.99 26.08
N GLY A 103 6.55 3.78 24.78
CA GLY A 103 7.72 3.10 24.23
C GLY A 103 7.57 2.70 22.76
N GLU A 104 8.66 2.17 22.20
CA GLU A 104 8.72 1.68 20.82
C GLU A 104 8.52 0.16 20.78
N LEU A 105 7.81 -0.33 19.76
CA LEU A 105 7.52 -1.73 19.53
C LEU A 105 8.08 -2.19 18.18
N THR A 106 8.39 -3.47 18.08
CA THR A 106 8.58 -4.20 16.84
C THR A 106 7.28 -4.95 16.53
N MET A 107 6.72 -4.67 15.37
CA MET A 107 5.57 -5.35 14.78
C MET A 107 6.05 -6.47 13.85
N TYR A 108 5.49 -7.66 14.02
CA TYR A 108 5.70 -8.81 13.16
C TYR A 108 4.38 -9.18 12.48
N VAL A 109 4.38 -9.31 11.16
CA VAL A 109 3.19 -9.56 10.34
C VAL A 109 3.37 -10.85 9.55
N ALA A 110 2.43 -11.79 9.74
CA ALA A 110 2.42 -13.07 9.04
C ALA A 110 1.09 -13.29 8.31
N GLY A 111 1.16 -13.57 7.02
CA GLY A 111 0.01 -13.93 6.18
C GLY A 111 -0.45 -15.38 6.35
N PRO A 112 -1.53 -15.79 5.65
CA PRO A 112 -2.22 -17.07 5.86
C PRO A 112 -1.38 -18.31 5.55
N ASP A 113 -0.42 -18.19 4.64
CA ASP A 113 0.51 -19.28 4.28
C ASP A 113 1.81 -19.24 5.11
N CYS A 114 1.88 -18.34 6.11
CA CYS A 114 3.05 -18.12 6.94
C CYS A 114 2.80 -18.53 8.39
N SER A 115 3.72 -19.31 8.96
CA SER A 115 3.69 -19.60 10.40
C SER A 115 4.43 -18.50 11.17
N ALA A 116 3.99 -18.22 12.39
CA ALA A 116 4.70 -17.29 13.28
C ALA A 116 6.15 -17.74 13.53
N ASN A 117 7.10 -16.80 13.46
CA ASN A 117 8.56 -17.03 13.55
C ASN A 117 9.16 -17.82 12.37
N ASP A 118 8.50 -17.83 11.22
CA ASP A 118 9.06 -18.35 9.96
C ASP A 118 9.65 -17.22 9.10
N ASP A 119 10.45 -17.55 8.09
CA ASP A 119 11.18 -16.57 7.25
C ASP A 119 10.26 -15.68 6.40
N CYS A 120 8.97 -16.02 6.31
CA CYS A 120 7.94 -15.25 5.61
C CYS A 120 7.27 -14.17 6.48
N GLU A 121 7.61 -14.09 7.76
CA GLU A 121 7.11 -13.05 8.65
C GLU A 121 7.88 -11.74 8.42
N GLU A 122 7.15 -10.65 8.21
CA GLU A 122 7.73 -9.34 7.97
C GLU A 122 7.83 -8.55 9.28
N GLN A 123 8.96 -7.89 9.49
CA GLN A 123 9.25 -7.09 10.68
C GLN A 123 9.23 -5.60 10.35
N VAL A 124 8.50 -4.82 11.15
CA VAL A 124 8.46 -3.35 11.08
C VAL A 124 8.67 -2.79 12.48
N GLU A 125 9.57 -1.84 12.63
CA GLU A 125 9.87 -1.17 13.90
C GLU A 125 9.14 0.17 13.96
N THR A 126 8.58 0.51 15.12
CA THR A 126 8.08 1.86 15.35
C THR A 126 9.25 2.84 15.49
N GLU A 127 9.06 4.02 14.94
CA GLU A 127 9.94 5.16 15.13
C GLU A 127 9.10 6.36 15.57
N SER A 128 9.43 6.95 16.72
CA SER A 128 8.65 8.05 17.31
C SER A 128 7.19 7.66 17.60
N GLY A 129 6.96 6.41 17.98
CA GLY A 129 5.66 5.88 18.33
C GLY A 129 4.78 5.50 17.15
N GLU A 130 5.30 5.44 15.92
CA GLU A 130 4.53 5.10 14.72
C GLU A 130 5.24 4.04 13.87
N ALA A 131 4.49 3.08 13.33
CA ALA A 131 4.94 2.14 12.30
C ALA A 131 3.84 1.90 11.27
N GLN A 132 4.22 1.55 10.05
CA GLN A 132 3.29 1.18 8.99
C GLN A 132 3.76 -0.06 8.24
N TYR A 133 2.83 -0.99 8.03
CA TYR A 133 2.96 -2.10 7.10
C TYR A 133 1.99 -1.92 5.94
N ALA A 134 2.41 -2.29 4.73
CA ALA A 134 1.59 -2.24 3.54
C ALA A 134 1.84 -3.49 2.67
N ALA A 135 0.78 -4.06 2.13
CA ALA A 135 0.85 -5.17 1.17
C ALA A 135 -0.06 -4.92 -0.03
N GLU A 136 0.50 -5.10 -1.23
CA GLU A 136 -0.25 -5.10 -2.50
C GLU A 136 -0.68 -6.53 -2.84
N ALA A 137 -1.96 -6.70 -3.21
CA ALA A 137 -2.59 -7.99 -3.46
C ALA A 137 -2.32 -9.02 -2.34
N PRO A 138 -2.66 -8.71 -1.07
CA PRO A 138 -2.46 -9.62 0.05
C PRO A 138 -3.23 -10.93 -0.15
N GLY A 139 -2.65 -12.05 0.29
CA GLY A 139 -3.33 -13.34 0.31
C GLY A 139 -4.58 -13.29 1.21
N ALA A 140 -5.71 -13.78 0.71
CA ALA A 140 -6.93 -13.87 1.51
C ALA A 140 -6.82 -14.94 2.59
N GLY A 141 -7.37 -14.69 3.77
CA GLY A 141 -7.32 -15.62 4.91
C GLY A 141 -6.96 -14.94 6.22
N GLU A 142 -6.61 -15.74 7.22
CA GLU A 142 -6.22 -15.24 8.54
C GLU A 142 -4.79 -14.70 8.51
N TRP A 143 -4.63 -13.45 8.96
CA TRP A 143 -3.35 -12.78 9.17
C TRP A 143 -3.12 -12.63 10.66
N ASN A 144 -1.86 -12.71 11.07
CA ASN A 144 -1.44 -12.60 12.46
C ASN A 144 -0.45 -11.46 12.64
N VAL A 145 -0.69 -10.63 13.65
CA VAL A 145 0.19 -9.52 14.02
C VAL A 145 0.65 -9.71 15.45
N ARG A 146 1.95 -9.57 15.69
CA ARG A 146 2.56 -9.72 17.02
C ARG A 146 3.44 -8.52 17.33
N PHE A 147 3.49 -8.15 18.60
CA PHE A 147 4.22 -6.98 19.07
C PHE A 147 5.18 -7.34 20.18
N PHE A 148 6.38 -6.75 20.11
CA PHE A 148 7.40 -6.89 21.15
C PHE A 148 8.04 -5.52 21.43
N PRO A 149 8.38 -5.19 22.68
CA PRO A 149 9.17 -4.00 22.97
C PRO A 149 10.55 -4.07 22.32
N GLN A 150 11.00 -2.98 21.69
CA GLN A 150 12.35 -2.90 21.07
C GLN A 150 13.47 -2.91 22.12
N ASP A 151 13.25 -2.21 23.22
CA ASP A 151 14.14 -2.14 24.37
C ASP A 151 13.43 -2.69 25.61
N PRO A 152 14.16 -3.11 26.65
CA PRO A 152 13.55 -3.40 27.95
C PRO A 152 12.84 -2.15 28.46
N VAL A 153 11.52 -2.12 28.31
CA VAL A 153 10.68 -1.02 28.76
C VAL A 153 10.49 -1.09 30.27
N ALA A 154 10.76 0.02 30.95
CA ALA A 154 10.56 0.16 32.40
C ALA A 154 9.10 0.47 32.76
N SER A 155 8.26 0.71 31.76
CA SER A 155 6.86 1.10 31.85
C SER A 155 6.03 0.35 30.81
N ASP A 156 4.72 0.31 31.03
CA ASP A 156 3.79 -0.29 30.08
C ASP A 156 3.81 0.51 28.76
N VAL A 157 3.74 -0.21 27.63
CA VAL A 157 3.58 0.39 26.29
C VAL A 157 2.17 0.09 25.82
N SER A 158 1.35 1.12 25.64
CA SER A 158 0.05 0.98 24.99
C SER A 158 0.17 1.08 23.48
N TYR A 159 -0.69 0.37 22.76
CA TYR A 159 -0.74 0.43 21.30
C TYR A 159 -2.17 0.52 20.79
N THR A 160 -2.28 1.14 19.62
CA THR A 160 -3.44 1.10 18.73
C THR A 160 -2.95 0.65 17.35
N ALA A 161 -3.59 -0.35 16.76
CA ALA A 161 -3.31 -0.83 15.43
C ALA A 161 -4.57 -0.75 14.57
N ASP A 162 -4.53 0.07 13.52
CA ASP A 162 -5.59 0.21 12.53
C ASP A 162 -5.27 -0.63 11.31
N VAL A 163 -6.14 -1.58 11.00
CA VAL A 163 -6.06 -2.45 9.83
C VAL A 163 -7.05 -1.95 8.80
N ALA A 164 -6.56 -1.50 7.64
CA ALA A 164 -7.38 -1.04 6.54
C ALA A 164 -7.24 -1.97 5.32
N GLN A 165 -8.37 -2.42 4.77
CA GLN A 165 -8.43 -3.28 3.59
C GLN A 165 -9.13 -2.55 2.45
N GLY A 166 -8.50 -2.50 1.28
CA GLY A 166 -9.00 -1.87 0.08
C GLY A 166 -9.39 -2.90 -0.97
N VAL A 167 -10.68 -2.97 -1.32
CA VAL A 167 -11.23 -3.86 -2.36
C VAL A 167 -11.61 -3.04 -3.58
N LEU A 168 -11.22 -3.47 -4.78
CA LEU A 168 -11.69 -2.86 -6.02
C LEU A 168 -13.11 -3.34 -6.34
N VAL A 169 -14.02 -2.39 -6.51
CA VAL A 169 -15.39 -2.63 -6.94
C VAL A 169 -15.64 -1.96 -8.30
N GLU A 170 -16.39 -2.63 -9.16
CA GLU A 170 -16.92 -2.04 -10.39
C GLU A 170 -18.05 -1.06 -10.05
N VAL A 171 -18.08 0.08 -10.75
CA VAL A 171 -19.01 1.20 -10.53
C VAL A 171 -20.07 1.24 -11.63
#